data_AF-A0A969C4A4-F1
#
_entry.id   AF-A0A969C4A4-F1
#
_cell.length_a   1.000
_cell.length_b   1.000
_cell.length_c   1.000
_cell.angle_alpha   90.00
_cell.angle_beta   90.00
_cell.angle_gamma   90.00
#
_symmetry.space_group_name_H-M   'P 1'
#
loop_
_entity.id
_entity.type
_entity.pdbx_description
1 polymer ?
#
loop_
_entity_poly.entity_id
_entity_poly.type
_entity_poly.pdbx_seq_one_letter_code
_entity_poly.pdbx_strand_id
1 'polypeptide(L)'
;MQLFSNFGSNILLPVQPVVAILCNDVGRIEQARIGTDWVLRKYEFTGSPREIRNWLLAYHGEADNQQVFYSFVGWGLTHQKDFIKIVEGIDASEKSRVMSQLAWGIVDSVQLVEFENSFKDYDSQVINELKTEIQRIKY
;
A
#
# COMPACT_ATOMS: atom_id res chain seq x y z
N MET A 1 -19.23 62.74 37.06
CA MET A 1 -18.36 63.13 35.94
C MET A 1 -17.85 61.85 35.31
N GLN A 2 -18.43 61.48 34.16
CA GLN A 2 -17.96 60.35 33.34
C GLN A 2 -16.60 60.67 32.76
N LEU A 3 -15.78 59.65 32.46
CA LEU A 3 -15.23 59.40 31.13
C LEU A 3 -14.67 57.96 31.06
N PHE A 4 -15.24 57.19 30.13
CA PHE A 4 -14.77 55.89 29.64
C PHE A 4 -13.60 56.09 28.66
N SER A 5 -12.72 55.09 28.56
CA SER A 5 -11.92 54.64 27.38
C SER A 5 -10.61 54.01 27.89
N ASN A 6 -10.03 52.94 27.34
CA ASN A 6 -10.29 52.18 26.13
C ASN A 6 -9.79 50.75 26.35
N PHE A 7 -10.57 49.78 25.89
CA PHE A 7 -10.17 48.38 25.76
C PHE A 7 -9.03 48.27 24.73
N GLY A 8 -7.87 47.81 25.18
CA GLY A 8 -6.83 47.30 24.29
C GLY A 8 -7.20 45.89 23.83
N SER A 9 -7.82 45.79 22.66
CA SER A 9 -8.19 44.54 22.00
C SER A 9 -6.95 43.70 21.72
N ASN A 10 -6.71 42.66 22.52
CA ASN A 10 -5.86 41.55 22.12
C ASN A 10 -6.55 40.82 20.97
N ILE A 11 -6.14 41.14 19.74
CA ILE A 11 -6.51 40.39 18.54
C ILE A 11 -5.77 39.06 18.64
N LEU A 12 -6.42 38.06 19.24
CA LEU A 12 -6.09 36.66 19.08
C LEU A 12 -6.36 36.31 17.61
N LEU A 13 -5.30 36.29 16.81
CA LEU A 13 -5.37 35.68 15.49
C LEU A 13 -5.73 34.20 15.67
N PRO A 14 -6.73 33.66 14.93
CA PRO A 14 -7.00 32.23 14.94
C PRO A 14 -5.79 31.51 14.34
N VAL A 15 -5.09 30.76 15.19
CA VAL A 15 -4.07 29.79 14.76
C VAL A 15 -4.79 28.77 13.91
N GLN A 16 -4.52 28.76 12.60
CA GLN A 16 -5.19 27.83 11.68
C GLN A 16 -4.82 26.37 11.99
N PRO A 17 -5.77 25.42 11.96
CA PRO A 17 -5.51 24.01 12.19
C PRO A 17 -5.05 23.36 10.89
N VAL A 18 -3.83 23.65 10.44
CA VAL A 18 -3.26 22.98 9.24
C VAL A 18 -2.39 21.77 9.63
N VAL A 19 -1.97 21.67 10.88
CA VAL A 19 -0.97 20.66 11.32
C VAL A 19 -1.61 19.36 11.85
N ALA A 20 -2.89 19.36 12.22
CA ALA A 20 -3.52 18.19 12.84
C ALA A 20 -3.95 17.09 11.85
N ILE A 21 -4.03 17.38 10.54
CA ILE A 21 -4.49 16.40 9.53
C ILE A 21 -3.33 15.50 9.10
N LEU A 22 -2.10 16.03 8.97
CA LEU A 22 -0.94 15.26 8.49
C LEU A 22 -0.43 14.20 9.48
N CYS A 23 -0.58 14.40 10.80
CA CYS A 23 -0.02 13.46 11.78
C CYS A 23 -0.82 12.16 11.95
N ASN A 24 -2.12 12.16 11.63
CA ASN A 24 -2.95 10.95 11.75
C ASN A 24 -2.71 9.98 10.59
N ASP A 25 -2.44 10.50 9.38
CA ASP A 25 -2.28 9.66 8.19
C ASP A 25 -0.94 8.91 8.19
N VAL A 26 0.15 9.53 8.67
CA VAL A 26 1.45 8.83 8.81
C VAL A 26 1.35 7.64 9.75
N GLY A 27 0.58 7.76 10.84
CA GLY A 27 0.38 6.66 11.78
C GLY A 27 -0.36 5.47 11.17
N ARG A 28 -1.31 5.72 10.26
CA ARG A 28 -2.11 4.68 9.62
C ARG A 28 -1.35 3.94 8.51
N ILE A 29 -0.59 4.67 7.70
CA ILE A 29 0.27 4.08 6.66
C ILE A 29 1.29 3.14 7.31
N GLU A 30 1.93 3.57 8.41
CA GLU A 30 2.89 2.73 9.12
C GLU A 30 2.22 1.50 9.77
N GLN A 31 0.99 1.63 10.27
CA GLN A 31 0.21 0.49 10.75
C GLN A 31 -0.10 -0.50 9.63
N ALA A 32 -0.43 -0.04 8.43
CA ALA A 32 -0.64 -0.89 7.27
C ALA A 32 0.64 -1.65 6.87
N ARG A 33 1.80 -0.96 6.91
CA ARG A 33 3.12 -1.58 6.70
C ARG A 33 3.40 -2.68 7.72
N ILE A 34 3.29 -2.37 9.01
CA ILE A 34 3.53 -3.32 10.12
C ILE A 34 2.55 -4.50 10.04
N GLY A 35 1.27 -4.23 9.76
CA GLY A 35 0.25 -5.27 9.58
C GLY A 35 0.60 -6.22 8.44
N THR A 36 1.01 -5.67 7.30
CA THR A 36 1.43 -6.47 6.14
C THR A 36 2.65 -7.33 6.47
N ASP A 37 3.69 -6.75 7.09
CA ASP A 37 4.88 -7.48 7.52
C ASP A 37 4.53 -8.62 8.49
N TRP A 38 3.60 -8.39 9.42
CA TRP A 38 3.17 -9.41 10.37
C TRP A 38 2.46 -10.58 9.69
N VAL A 39 1.53 -10.29 8.76
CA VAL A 39 0.80 -11.34 8.03
C VAL A 39 1.74 -12.12 7.10
N LEU A 40 2.72 -11.45 6.48
CA LEU A 40 3.76 -12.10 5.67
C LEU A 40 4.65 -13.03 6.50
N ARG A 41 5.14 -12.58 7.66
CA ARG A 41 5.89 -13.45 8.59
C ARG A 41 5.08 -14.66 9.00
N LYS A 42 3.80 -14.47 9.29
CA LYS A 42 2.91 -15.59 9.63
C LYS A 42 2.75 -16.56 8.46
N TYR A 43 2.70 -16.07 7.22
CA TYR A 43 2.76 -16.93 6.04
C TYR A 43 4.07 -17.73 6.00
N GLU A 44 5.23 -17.10 6.19
CA GLU A 44 6.53 -17.78 6.20
C GLU A 44 6.60 -18.89 7.24
N PHE A 45 6.03 -18.68 8.43
CA PHE A 45 5.99 -19.70 9.49
C PHE A 45 5.00 -20.84 9.22
N THR A 46 3.87 -20.56 8.58
CA THR A 46 2.76 -21.51 8.47
C THR A 46 2.59 -22.14 7.10
N GLY A 47 3.15 -21.52 6.06
CA GLY A 47 2.93 -21.85 4.64
C GLY A 47 1.49 -21.63 4.16
N SER A 48 0.60 -21.07 4.99
CA SER A 48 -0.83 -20.93 4.72
C SER A 48 -1.16 -19.57 4.09
N PRO A 49 -1.57 -19.50 2.81
CA PRO A 49 -1.79 -18.23 2.12
C PRO A 49 -3.12 -17.54 2.50
N ARG A 50 -3.95 -18.17 3.32
CA ARG A 50 -5.31 -17.70 3.61
C ARG A 50 -5.33 -16.28 4.18
N GLU A 51 -4.48 -16.01 5.16
CA GLU A 51 -4.51 -14.72 5.85
C GLU A 51 -3.94 -13.58 5.01
N ILE A 52 -2.83 -13.81 4.29
CA ILE A 52 -2.28 -12.80 3.39
C ILE A 52 -3.22 -12.50 2.23
N ARG A 53 -3.93 -13.50 1.68
CA ARG A 53 -4.96 -13.25 0.66
C ARG A 53 -6.09 -12.40 1.21
N ASN A 54 -6.63 -12.74 2.39
CA ASN A 54 -7.66 -11.93 3.03
C ASN A 54 -7.18 -10.51 3.31
N TRP A 55 -5.91 -10.34 3.69
CA TRP A 55 -5.29 -9.04 3.94
C TRP A 55 -5.20 -8.20 2.66
N LEU A 56 -4.75 -8.78 1.54
CA LEU A 56 -4.68 -8.12 0.23
C LEU A 56 -6.07 -7.76 -0.33
N LEU A 57 -7.10 -8.52 0.05
CA LEU A 57 -8.46 -8.28 -0.41
C LEU A 57 -9.18 -7.19 0.40
N ALA A 58 -8.79 -6.98 1.66
CA ALA A 58 -9.39 -5.98 2.54
C ALA A 58 -9.09 -4.55 2.06
N TYR A 59 -10.03 -3.63 2.29
CA TYR A 59 -9.82 -2.20 2.08
C TYR A 59 -9.27 -1.56 3.35
N HIS A 60 -8.09 -0.95 3.26
CA HIS A 60 -7.39 -0.34 4.41
C HIS A 60 -7.53 1.19 4.45
N GLY A 61 -8.09 1.81 3.41
CA GLY A 61 -7.95 3.24 3.12
C GLY A 61 -7.09 3.44 1.87
N GLU A 62 -7.18 4.58 1.20
CA GLU A 62 -6.49 4.76 -0.09
C GLU A 62 -4.97 4.68 0.02
N ALA A 63 -4.35 5.55 0.83
CA ALA A 63 -2.90 5.55 1.06
C ALA A 63 -2.42 4.28 1.79
N ASP A 64 -3.18 3.83 2.79
CA ASP A 64 -2.88 2.61 3.56
C ASP A 64 -2.85 1.38 2.65
N ASN A 65 -3.80 1.28 1.70
CA ASN A 65 -3.88 0.18 0.75
C ASN A 65 -2.69 0.18 -0.22
N GLN A 66 -2.27 1.35 -0.72
CA GLN A 66 -1.04 1.46 -1.52
C GLN A 66 0.17 0.91 -0.75
N GLN A 67 0.32 1.29 0.52
CA GLN A 67 1.40 0.80 1.37
C GLN A 67 1.38 -0.73 1.54
N VAL A 68 0.19 -1.35 1.68
CA VAL A 68 0.06 -2.82 1.71
C VAL A 68 0.65 -3.44 0.45
N PHE A 69 0.32 -2.91 -0.74
CA PHE A 69 0.82 -3.42 -2.00
C PHE A 69 2.32 -3.17 -2.19
N TYR A 70 2.85 -2.02 -1.76
CA TYR A 70 4.31 -1.78 -1.78
C TYR A 70 5.07 -2.78 -0.91
N SER A 71 4.61 -3.01 0.32
CA SER A 71 5.20 -4.00 1.23
C SER A 71 5.15 -5.40 0.63
N PHE A 72 4.00 -5.80 0.07
CA PHE A 72 3.83 -7.13 -0.52
C PHE A 72 4.69 -7.33 -1.77
N VAL A 73 4.80 -6.34 -2.65
CA VAL A 73 5.68 -6.38 -3.82
C VAL A 73 7.14 -6.48 -3.39
N GLY A 74 7.58 -5.63 -2.46
CA GLY A 74 8.96 -5.65 -1.95
C GLY A 74 9.33 -7.00 -1.34
N TRP A 75 8.43 -7.61 -0.59
CA TRP A 75 8.60 -8.97 -0.09
C TRP A 75 8.67 -10.01 -1.23
N GLY A 76 7.78 -9.88 -2.22
CA GLY A 76 7.71 -10.77 -3.38
C GLY A 76 8.99 -10.80 -4.24
N LEU A 77 9.77 -9.71 -4.24
CA LEU A 77 11.07 -9.66 -4.93
C LEU A 77 12.09 -10.65 -4.37
N THR A 78 11.97 -11.06 -3.11
CA THR A 78 12.86 -12.02 -2.44
C THR A 78 12.19 -13.39 -2.21
N HIS A 79 10.88 -13.49 -2.44
CA HIS A 79 10.06 -14.69 -2.22
C HIS A 79 9.20 -15.01 -3.46
N GLN A 80 9.83 -15.09 -4.64
CA GLN A 80 9.13 -15.07 -5.93
C GLN A 80 8.11 -16.22 -6.08
N LYS A 81 8.48 -17.45 -5.68
CA LYS A 81 7.60 -18.61 -5.76
C LYS A 81 6.35 -18.46 -4.90
N ASP A 82 6.53 -17.94 -3.69
CA ASP A 82 5.44 -17.74 -2.75
C ASP A 82 4.54 -16.57 -3.15
N PHE A 83 5.14 -15.49 -3.67
CA PHE A 83 4.40 -14.38 -4.27
C PHE A 83 3.44 -14.90 -5.35
N ILE A 84 3.95 -15.68 -6.31
CA ILE A 84 3.15 -16.28 -7.38
C ILE A 84 2.04 -17.15 -6.78
N LYS A 85 2.37 -18.07 -5.87
CA LYS A 85 1.41 -18.97 -5.21
C LYS A 85 0.30 -18.23 -4.46
N ILE A 86 0.63 -17.12 -3.78
CA ILE A 86 -0.34 -16.31 -3.06
C ILE A 86 -1.31 -15.67 -4.06
N VAL A 87 -0.80 -15.02 -5.10
CA VAL A 87 -1.59 -14.29 -6.10
C VAL A 87 -2.42 -15.23 -6.98
N GLU A 88 -1.88 -16.40 -7.36
CA GLU A 88 -2.59 -17.40 -8.18
C GLU A 88 -3.86 -17.92 -7.52
N GLY A 89 -3.90 -18.01 -6.19
CA GLY A 89 -5.08 -18.49 -5.48
C GLY A 89 -6.00 -17.40 -4.97
N ILE A 90 -5.93 -16.20 -5.54
CA ILE A 90 -6.95 -15.16 -5.38
C ILE A 90 -8.12 -15.46 -6.31
N ASP A 91 -9.35 -15.33 -5.81
CA ASP A 91 -10.56 -15.61 -6.57
C ASP A 91 -10.65 -14.78 -7.84
N ALA A 92 -11.13 -15.39 -8.93
CA ALA A 92 -11.17 -14.78 -10.25
C ALA A 92 -11.94 -13.44 -10.28
N SER A 93 -12.97 -13.28 -9.44
CA SER A 93 -13.75 -12.04 -9.32
C SER A 93 -12.95 -10.87 -8.75
N GLU A 94 -11.98 -11.13 -7.89
CA GLU A 94 -11.14 -10.11 -7.25
C GLU A 94 -9.77 -9.98 -7.91
N LYS A 95 -9.37 -10.97 -8.70
CA LYS A 95 -8.03 -11.07 -9.28
C LYS A 95 -7.68 -9.83 -10.10
N SER A 96 -8.57 -9.34 -10.97
CA SER A 96 -8.31 -8.15 -11.78
C SER A 96 -7.99 -6.92 -10.94
N ARG A 97 -8.74 -6.70 -9.84
CA ARG A 97 -8.50 -5.59 -8.91
C ARG A 97 -7.13 -5.71 -8.26
N VAL A 98 -6.80 -6.89 -7.73
CA VAL A 98 -5.51 -7.12 -7.06
C VAL A 98 -4.34 -6.97 -8.05
N MET A 99 -4.47 -7.49 -9.26
CA MET A 99 -3.43 -7.38 -10.29
C MET A 99 -3.17 -5.93 -10.69
N SER A 100 -4.23 -5.13 -10.81
CA SER A 100 -4.09 -3.68 -11.06
C SER A 100 -3.38 -2.97 -9.91
N GLN A 101 -3.73 -3.27 -8.66
CA GLN A 101 -3.07 -2.67 -7.49
C GLN A 101 -1.61 -3.10 -7.35
N LEU A 102 -1.28 -4.35 -7.68
CA LEU A 102 0.11 -4.84 -7.71
C LEU A 102 0.92 -4.15 -8.81
N ALA A 103 0.36 -3.99 -10.00
CA ALA A 103 1.02 -3.31 -11.11
C ALA A 103 1.31 -1.84 -10.77
N TRP A 104 0.33 -1.13 -10.20
CA TRP A 104 0.56 0.21 -9.63
C TRP A 104 1.61 0.19 -8.53
N GLY A 105 1.54 -0.80 -7.62
CA GLY A 105 2.51 -1.06 -6.58
C GLY A 105 3.94 -1.09 -7.11
N ILE A 106 4.17 -1.83 -8.20
CA ILE A 106 5.49 -2.00 -8.84
C ILE A 106 5.96 -0.71 -9.51
N VAL A 107 5.07 -0.02 -10.23
CA VAL A 107 5.42 1.21 -10.97
C VAL A 107 5.69 2.37 -10.01
N ASP A 108 4.81 2.59 -9.04
CA ASP A 108 4.85 3.77 -8.16
C ASP A 108 5.92 3.65 -7.07
N SER A 109 6.23 2.44 -6.60
CA SER A 109 7.34 2.21 -5.66
C SER A 109 8.73 2.26 -6.32
N VAL A 110 8.81 2.54 -7.62
CA VAL A 110 10.06 2.57 -8.40
C VAL A 110 10.80 1.22 -8.39
N GLN A 111 10.09 0.11 -8.17
CA GLN A 111 10.66 -1.24 -8.11
C GLN A 111 10.58 -2.00 -9.43
N LEU A 112 10.25 -1.32 -10.52
CA LEU A 112 10.02 -1.92 -11.81
C LEU A 112 11.23 -2.73 -12.33
N VAL A 113 12.43 -2.16 -12.22
CA VAL A 113 13.66 -2.79 -12.74
C VAL A 113 13.98 -4.03 -11.90
N GLU A 114 13.85 -3.93 -10.58
CA GLU A 114 14.02 -5.02 -9.63
C GLU A 114 13.00 -6.13 -9.90
N PHE A 115 11.74 -5.77 -10.17
CA PHE A 115 10.68 -6.71 -10.52
C PHE A 115 10.99 -7.45 -11.83
N GLU A 116 11.32 -6.71 -12.89
CA GLU A 116 11.65 -7.31 -14.19
C GLU A 116 12.86 -8.25 -14.07
N ASN A 117 13.88 -7.88 -13.31
CA ASN A 117 15.06 -8.71 -13.08
C ASN A 117 14.77 -9.94 -12.21
N SER A 118 13.99 -9.77 -11.13
CA SER A 118 13.68 -10.84 -10.17
C SER A 118 12.79 -11.92 -10.80
N PHE A 119 11.90 -11.52 -11.72
CA PHE A 119 10.93 -12.42 -12.38
C PHE A 119 11.26 -12.71 -13.85
N LYS A 120 12.48 -12.44 -14.33
CA LYS A 120 12.85 -12.61 -15.75
C LYS A 120 12.72 -14.07 -16.23
N ASP A 121 13.07 -15.03 -15.38
CA ASP A 121 13.13 -16.46 -15.71
C ASP A 121 11.86 -17.23 -15.27
N TYR A 122 10.84 -16.53 -14.76
CA TYR A 122 9.59 -17.13 -14.30
C TYR A 122 8.56 -17.19 -15.42
N ASP A 123 8.22 -18.41 -15.85
CA ASP A 123 7.08 -18.69 -16.72
C ASP A 123 5.82 -18.96 -15.87
N SER A 124 5.15 -17.88 -15.46
CA SER A 124 3.89 -17.95 -14.72
C SER A 124 2.87 -17.02 -15.35
N GLN A 125 1.62 -17.49 -15.44
CA GLN A 125 0.50 -16.69 -15.91
C GLN A 125 0.34 -15.40 -15.09
N VAL A 126 0.55 -15.45 -13.77
CA VAL A 126 0.49 -14.24 -12.92
C VAL A 126 1.54 -13.22 -13.32
N ILE A 127 2.78 -13.65 -13.57
CA ILE A 127 3.84 -12.73 -13.97
C ILE A 127 3.57 -12.13 -15.35
N ASN A 128 3.05 -12.93 -16.29
CA ASN A 128 2.68 -12.45 -17.62
C ASN A 128 1.50 -11.46 -17.57
N GLU A 129 0.51 -11.71 -16.72
CA GLU A 129 -0.61 -10.79 -16.47
C GLU A 129 -0.10 -9.48 -15.82
N LEU A 130 0.80 -9.55 -14.82
CA LEU A 130 1.38 -8.36 -14.20
C LEU A 130 2.20 -7.53 -15.19
N LYS A 131 3.06 -8.16 -16.00
CA LYS A 131 3.82 -7.48 -17.06
C LYS A 131 2.88 -6.77 -18.04
N THR A 132 1.76 -7.40 -18.39
CA THR A 132 0.73 -6.81 -19.25
C THR A 132 0.11 -5.57 -18.61
N GLU A 133 -0.26 -5.63 -17.32
CA GLU A 133 -0.84 -4.47 -16.63
C GLU A 133 0.16 -3.33 -16.42
N ILE A 134 1.42 -3.64 -16.12
CA ILE A 134 2.49 -2.65 -16.03
C ILE A 134 2.66 -1.91 -17.35
N GLN A 135 2.59 -2.63 -18.49
CA GLN A 135 2.64 -1.99 -19.81
C GLN A 135 1.45 -1.05 -20.04
N ARG A 136 0.24 -1.43 -19.62
CA ARG A 136 -0.96 -0.56 -19.72
C ARG A 136 -0.87 0.70 -18.87
N ILE A 137 -0.19 0.66 -17.73
CA ILE A 137 -0.03 1.85 -16.87
C ILE A 137 0.99 2.83 -17.47
N LYS A 138 1.99 2.33 -18.20
CA LYS A 138 3.05 3.16 -18.81
C LYS A 138 2.61 3.93 -20.05
N TYR A 139 1.55 3.51 -20.74
CA TYR A 139 1.12 4.02 -22.04
C TYR A 139 -0.36 4.42 -22.04
#